data_AF-A0A2W1BHY0-F1
#
_entry.id   AF-A0A2W1BHY0-F1
#
_cell.length_a   1.000
_cell.length_b   1.000
_cell.length_c   1.000
_cell.angle_alpha   90.00
_cell.angle_beta   90.00
_cell.angle_gamma   90.00
#
_symmetry.space_group_name_H-M   'P 1'
#
loop_
_entity.id
_entity.type
_entity.pdbx_description
1 polymer ?
#
loop_
_entity_poly.entity_id
_entity_poly.type
_entity_poly.pdbx_seq_one_letter_code
_entity_poly.pdbx_strand_id
1 'polypeptide(L)'
;MEVVGICRCCLAQGLNKDLHSSYLWLDKKENYADMLQQCFSITLTSNGNKAAGICDNCIKTLRTSVTFKQQVLHADEEFQKLLQNVDKAFQQSHCWAVASSHAEKD
;
A
#
# COMPACT_ATOMS: atom_id res chain seq x y z
N MET A 1 16.48 7.86 -18.70
CA MET A 1 16.48 7.55 -20.14
C MET A 1 15.06 7.14 -20.53
N GLU A 2 14.54 7.67 -21.63
CA GLU A 2 13.24 7.26 -22.20
C GLU A 2 13.50 6.47 -23.47
N VAL A 3 12.71 5.42 -23.69
CA VAL A 3 12.81 4.55 -24.86
C VAL A 3 11.44 4.34 -25.46
N VAL A 4 11.35 4.28 -26.79
CA VAL A 4 10.12 3.86 -27.46
C VAL A 4 9.93 2.37 -27.23
N GLY A 5 8.76 1.97 -26.74
CA GLY A 5 8.46 0.56 -26.49
C GLY A 5 7.01 0.34 -26.08
N ILE A 6 6.73 -0.83 -25.52
CA ILE A 6 5.40 -1.23 -25.03
C ILE A 6 5.35 -1.05 -23.52
N CYS A 7 4.32 -0.37 -23.01
CA CYS A 7 4.14 -0.18 -21.58
C CYS A 7 3.80 -1.52 -20.92
N ARG A 8 4.51 -1.89 -19.84
CA ARG A 8 4.30 -3.13 -19.09
C ARG A 8 2.91 -3.21 -18.44
N CYS A 9 2.30 -2.07 -18.15
CA CYS A 9 1.05 -2.02 -17.39
C CYS A 9 -0.19 -1.98 -18.30
N CYS A 10 -0.15 -1.24 -19.40
CA CYS A 10 -1.32 -1.03 -20.28
C CYS A 10 -1.12 -1.50 -21.72
N LEU A 11 0.06 -2.01 -22.07
CA LEU A 11 0.42 -2.47 -23.41
C LEU A 11 0.38 -1.39 -24.51
N ALA A 12 0.14 -0.13 -24.16
CA ALA A 12 0.23 0.98 -25.11
C ALA A 12 1.67 1.15 -25.60
N GLN A 13 1.82 1.39 -26.91
CA GLN A 13 3.09 1.73 -27.51
C GLN A 13 3.37 3.23 -27.38
N GLY A 14 4.60 3.60 -27.04
CA GLY A 14 4.98 5.00 -26.92
C GLY A 14 6.31 5.19 -26.18
N LEU A 15 6.53 6.41 -25.70
CA LEU A 15 7.66 6.73 -24.84
C LEU A 15 7.44 6.13 -23.45
N ASN A 16 8.40 5.33 -23.02
CA ASN A 16 8.37 4.68 -21.73
C ASN A 16 9.64 4.99 -20.95
N LYS A 17 9.50 5.06 -19.63
CA LYS A 17 10.60 5.06 -18.69
C LYS A 17 11.04 3.62 -18.40
N ASP A 18 12.33 3.46 -18.14
CA ASP A 18 12.88 2.20 -17.67
C ASP A 18 12.31 1.84 -16.29
N LEU A 19 12.00 0.57 -16.07
CA LEU A 19 11.36 0.12 -14.83
C LEU A 19 12.36 -0.01 -13.67
N HIS A 20 13.62 -0.35 -13.97
CA HIS A 20 14.64 -0.65 -12.96
C HIS A 20 15.52 0.57 -12.61
N SER A 21 15.43 1.63 -13.39
CA SER A 21 16.09 2.90 -13.15
C SER A 21 15.50 3.61 -11.93
N SER A 22 16.35 4.36 -11.24
CA SER A 22 15.94 5.24 -10.16
C SER A 22 15.56 6.62 -10.71
N TYR A 23 14.43 7.14 -10.23
CA TYR A 23 13.94 8.48 -10.56
C TYR A 23 13.76 9.30 -9.29
N LEU A 24 13.91 10.62 -9.37
CA LEU A 24 13.55 11.54 -8.30
C LEU A 24 12.19 12.15 -8.61
N TRP A 25 11.27 12.07 -7.66
CA TRP A 25 9.96 12.70 -7.73
C TRP A 25 9.62 13.31 -6.37
N LEU A 26 9.47 14.64 -6.33
CA LEU A 26 9.23 15.39 -5.08
C LEU A 26 10.21 14.97 -3.96
N ASP A 27 11.51 14.95 -4.28
CA ASP A 27 12.62 14.55 -3.40
C ASP A 27 12.57 13.10 -2.89
N LYS A 28 11.66 12.28 -3.42
CA LYS A 28 11.59 10.84 -3.15
C LYS A 28 12.19 10.06 -4.31
N LYS A 29 13.02 9.08 -3.96
CA LYS A 29 13.57 8.12 -4.90
C LYS A 29 12.50 7.09 -5.25
N GLU A 30 12.20 6.96 -6.53
CA GLU A 30 11.23 6.01 -7.07
C GLU A 30 11.94 5.00 -7.97
N ASN A 31 11.57 3.73 -7.80
CA ASN A 31 11.91 2.64 -8.70
C ASN A 31 10.60 1.93 -9.06
N TYR A 32 10.23 1.96 -10.33
CA TYR A 32 8.90 1.49 -10.74
C TYR A 32 8.77 -0.04 -10.67
N ALA A 33 9.87 -0.80 -10.84
CA ALA A 33 9.88 -2.24 -10.61
C ALA A 33 9.59 -2.56 -9.12
N ASP A 34 10.25 -1.86 -8.21
CA ASP A 34 10.02 -2.03 -6.76
C ASP A 34 8.59 -1.64 -6.38
N MET A 35 8.06 -0.54 -6.93
CA MET A 35 6.68 -0.11 -6.69
C MET A 35 5.65 -1.13 -7.20
N LEU A 36 5.89 -1.73 -8.38
CA LEU A 36 5.04 -2.81 -8.90
C LEU A 36 5.08 -4.06 -8.02
N GLN A 37 6.26 -4.44 -7.53
CA GLN A 37 6.40 -5.53 -6.57
C GLN A 37 5.66 -5.20 -5.26
N GLN A 38 5.85 -3.99 -4.73
CA GLN A 38 5.22 -3.56 -3.49
C GLN A 38 3.70 -3.50 -3.59
N CYS A 39 3.13 -3.06 -4.72
CA CYS A 39 1.67 -2.92 -4.84
C CYS A 39 0.97 -4.19 -5.32
N PHE A 40 1.57 -4.90 -6.27
CA PHE A 40 0.89 -5.96 -7.02
C PHE A 40 1.63 -7.31 -6.98
N SER A 41 2.71 -7.42 -6.20
CA SER A 41 3.55 -8.63 -6.11
C SER A 41 4.10 -9.09 -7.46
N ILE A 42 4.33 -8.16 -8.40
CA ILE A 42 4.89 -8.43 -9.72
C ILE A 42 6.41 -8.29 -9.66
N THR A 43 7.11 -9.42 -9.72
CA THR A 43 8.57 -9.43 -9.79
C THR A 43 9.03 -9.39 -11.24
N LEU A 44 9.84 -8.39 -11.58
CA LEU A 44 10.44 -8.27 -12.90
C LEU A 44 11.87 -8.85 -12.85
N THR A 45 12.08 -9.99 -13.49
CA THR A 45 13.40 -10.60 -13.60
C THR A 45 14.21 -9.90 -14.69
N SER A 46 15.48 -9.60 -14.40
CA SER A 46 16.41 -8.90 -15.31
C SER A 46 16.85 -9.76 -16.51
N ASN A 47 16.24 -10.93 -16.71
CA ASN A 47 16.75 -12.04 -17.52
C ASN A 47 16.50 -11.85 -19.03
N GLY A 48 16.64 -10.62 -19.54
CA GLY A 48 16.73 -10.35 -20.98
C GLY A 48 15.45 -9.90 -21.67
N ASN A 49 14.34 -9.68 -20.96
CA ASN A 49 13.13 -9.07 -21.53
C ASN A 49 13.31 -7.54 -21.71
N LYS A 50 14.14 -7.17 -22.69
CA LYS A 50 14.62 -5.81 -22.99
C LYS A 50 13.56 -4.79 -23.50
N ALA A 51 12.26 -5.07 -23.43
CA ALA A 51 11.29 -4.28 -24.21
C ALA A 51 10.08 -3.72 -23.47
N ALA A 52 9.97 -3.89 -22.15
CA ALA A 52 8.82 -3.38 -21.41
C ALA A 52 9.24 -2.27 -20.46
N GLY A 53 8.97 -1.02 -20.83
CA GLY A 53 9.07 0.13 -19.94
C GLY A 53 7.71 0.48 -19.34
N ILE A 54 7.57 1.64 -18.71
CA ILE A 54 6.30 2.15 -18.19
C ILE A 54 5.99 3.55 -18.72
N CYS A 55 4.76 3.78 -19.16
CA CYS A 55 4.32 5.08 -19.66
C CYS A 55 3.88 6.01 -18.52
N ASP A 56 3.83 7.32 -18.77
CA ASP A 56 3.51 8.34 -17.75
C ASP A 56 2.12 8.16 -17.11
N ASN A 57 1.12 7.71 -17.88
CA ASN A 57 -0.22 7.45 -17.33
C ASN A 57 -0.19 6.30 -16.31
N CYS A 58 0.58 5.25 -16.59
CA CYS A 58 0.73 4.13 -15.68
C CYS A 58 1.59 4.50 -14.48
N ILE A 59 2.62 5.35 -14.65
CA ILE A 59 3.40 5.89 -13.52
C ILE A 59 2.49 6.66 -12.56
N LYS A 60 1.65 7.58 -13.06
CA LYS A 60 0.69 8.34 -12.22
C LYS A 60 -0.22 7.41 -11.44
N THR A 61 -0.80 6.41 -12.13
CA THR A 61 -1.69 5.41 -11.52
C THR A 61 -0.96 4.56 -10.49
N LEU A 62 0.29 4.16 -10.77
CA LEU A 62 1.13 3.38 -9.86
C LEU A 62 1.45 4.16 -8.59
N ARG A 63 1.79 5.46 -8.70
CA ARG A 63 1.96 6.34 -7.54
C ARG A 63 0.69 6.43 -6.69
N THR A 64 -0.46 6.66 -7.32
CA THR A 64 -1.76 6.66 -6.61
C THR A 64 -2.02 5.31 -5.93
N SER A 65 -1.68 4.20 -6.57
CA SER A 65 -1.85 2.86 -6.02
C SER A 65 -0.97 2.62 -4.79
N VAL A 66 0.30 3.09 -4.81
CA VAL A 66 1.20 3.04 -3.64
C VAL A 66 0.61 3.82 -2.47
N THR A 67 0.18 5.06 -2.72
CA THR A 67 -0.44 5.91 -1.68
C THR A 67 -1.71 5.27 -1.14
N PHE A 68 -2.57 4.73 -2.02
CA PHE A 68 -3.79 4.06 -1.61
C PHE A 68 -3.49 2.81 -0.76
N LYS A 69 -2.50 2.00 -1.14
CA LYS A 69 -2.07 0.85 -0.33
C LYS A 69 -1.64 1.29 1.07
N GLN A 70 -0.82 2.33 1.19
CA GLN A 70 -0.38 2.86 2.48
C GLN A 70 -1.57 3.34 3.33
N GLN A 71 -2.53 4.04 2.71
CA GLN A 71 -3.75 4.47 3.37
C GLN A 71 -4.55 3.29 3.92
N VAL A 72 -4.74 2.23 3.12
CA VAL A 72 -5.50 1.04 3.53
C VAL A 72 -4.81 0.32 4.68
N LEU A 73 -3.49 0.12 4.62
CA LEU A 73 -2.74 -0.53 5.69
C LEU A 73 -2.82 0.24 7.01
N HIS A 74 -2.64 1.57 6.95
CA HIS A 74 -2.78 2.42 8.14
C HIS A 74 -4.20 2.39 8.71
N ALA A 75 -5.21 2.46 7.83
CA ALA A 75 -6.60 2.40 8.27
C ALA A 75 -6.93 1.05 8.92
N ASP A 76 -6.42 -0.06 8.40
CA ASP A 76 -6.60 -1.39 8.98
C ASP A 76 -5.96 -1.50 10.38
N GLU A 77 -4.73 -1.01 10.54
CA GLU A 77 -4.05 -0.95 11.83
C GLU A 77 -4.84 -0.12 12.87
N GLU A 78 -5.32 1.06 12.50
CA GLU A 78 -6.12 1.91 13.38
C GLU A 78 -7.48 1.29 13.69
N PHE A 79 -8.12 0.65 12.71
CA PHE A 79 -9.40 -0.02 12.90
C PHE A 79 -9.29 -1.18 13.89
N GLN A 80 -8.21 -1.97 13.83
CA GLN A 80 -7.94 -3.03 14.81
C GLN A 80 -7.79 -2.48 16.23
N LYS A 81 -7.11 -1.34 16.42
CA LYS A 81 -6.97 -0.68 17.74
C LYS A 81 -8.33 -0.23 18.28
N LEU A 82 -9.20 0.29 17.42
CA LEU A 82 -10.54 0.71 17.81
C LEU A 82 -11.37 -0.48 18.31
N LEU A 83 -11.35 -1.62 17.61
CA LEU A 83 -12.04 -2.84 18.04
C LEU A 83 -11.55 -3.31 19.42
N GLN A 84 -10.23 -3.35 19.64
CA GLN A 84 -9.65 -3.74 20.93
C GLN A 84 -10.05 -2.81 22.08
N ASN A 85 -10.20 -1.51 21.81
CA ASN A 85 -10.62 -0.55 22.81
C ASN A 85 -12.11 -0.69 23.17
N VAL A 86 -12.95 -1.00 22.19
CA VAL A 86 -14.37 -1.30 22.42
C VAL A 86 -14.52 -2.56 23.28
N ASP A 87 -13.77 -3.62 22.98
CA ASP A 87 -13.81 -4.86 23.77
C ASP A 87 -13.40 -4.62 25.24
N LYS A 88 -12.35 -3.83 25.46
CA LYS A 88 -11.92 -3.43 26.80
C LYS A 88 -12.95 -2.58 27.52
N ALA A 89 -13.59 -1.64 26.83
CA ALA A 89 -14.65 -0.81 27.42
C ALA A 89 -15.84 -1.65 27.87
N PHE A 90 -16.25 -2.63 27.05
CA PHE A 90 -17.32 -3.57 27.40
C PHE A 90 -16.96 -4.43 28.62
N GLN A 91 -15.73 -4.97 28.66
CA GLN A 91 -15.25 -5.76 29.80
C GLN A 91 -15.16 -4.93 31.08
N GLN A 92 -14.71 -3.67 31.01
CA GLN A 92 -14.63 -2.78 32.16
C GLN A 92 -16.03 -2.47 32.72
N SER A 93 -17.00 -2.19 31.86
CA SER A 93 -18.40 -1.96 32.26
C SER A 93 -19.03 -3.21 32.89
N HIS A 94 -18.75 -4.40 32.35
CA HIS A 94 -19.24 -5.66 32.92
C HIS A 94 -18.60 -5.96 34.29
N CYS A 95 -17.28 -5.81 34.44
CA CYS A 95 -16.60 -6.00 35.72
C CYS A 95 -17.09 -5.02 36.80
N TRP A 96 -17.35 -3.76 36.45
CA TRP A 96 -17.93 -2.79 37.38
C TRP A 96 -19.34 -3.21 37.82
N ALA A 97 -20.22 -3.57 36.89
CA ALA A 97 -21.59 -3.99 37.21
C ALA A 97 -21.63 -5.22 38.12
N VAL A 98 -20.75 -6.21 37.88
CA VAL A 98 -20.62 -7.40 38.72
C VAL A 98 -20.07 -7.07 40.11
N ALA A 99 -19.10 -6.15 40.21
CA ALA A 99 -18.52 -5.75 41.50
C ALA A 99 -19.52 -4.97 42.37
N SER A 100 -20.29 -4.05 41.78
CA SER A 100 -21.29 -3.26 42.51
C SER A 100 -22.41 -4.13 43.09
N SER A 101 -22.84 -5.16 42.37
CA SER A 101 -23.92 -6.06 42.81
C SER A 101 -23.50 -7.07 43.90
N HIS A 102 -22.20 -7.24 44.15
CA HIS A 102 -21.69 -7.97 45.32
C HIS A 102 -21.57 -7.08 46.56
N ALA A 103 -21.29 -5.78 46.38
CA ALA A 103 -21.10 -4.84 47.49
C ALA A 103 -22.41 -4.43 48.19
N GLU A 104 -23.57 -4.60 47.55
CA GLU A 104 -24.89 -4.24 48.09
C GLU A 104 -25.57 -5.40 48.88
N LYS A 105 -24.90 -6.54 49.04
CA LYS A 105 -25.44 -7.73 49.74
C LYS A 105 -24.89 -7.93 51.17
N ASP A 106 -24.00 -7.06 51.63
CA ASP A 106 -23.46 -7.02 52.99
C ASP A 106 -24.04 -5.84 53.79
#